data_AF-A0A1J4JN82-F1
#
_entry.id   AF-A0A1J4JN82-F1
#
_cell.length_a   1.000
_cell.length_b   1.000
_cell.length_c   1.000
_cell.angle_alpha   90.00
_cell.angle_beta   90.00
_cell.angle_gamma   90.00
#
_symmetry.space_group_name_H-M   'P 1'
#
loop_
_entity.id
_entity.type
_entity.pdbx_description
1 polymer ?
#
loop_
_entity_poly.entity_id
_entity_poly.type
_entity_poly.pdbx_seq_one_letter_code
_entity_poly.pdbx_strand_id
1 'polypeptide(L)'
;MSIEYKFNLVCWHDISVLIINSEEANYFYNTGQICIDPMSFKCFVQISLPPSPTKFESYWLKIDGLWFSLSKKFDKQPQFLFPLQIQSLESAEKETQKLNSLFLETSEFSGNHKIYITSTNRLEIIQIYQALQNAQKRFNLDMADHNQKREPNFDIEYEVSSGFMNMNKQKSVMHVTPQSITFPDNKLVSMRDVVSISAKQNDNNCQHKLHITLREEGGDGMKEFTIPEKAKLEKLITYVLFTISCK
;
A
#
# COMPACT_ATOMS: atom_id res chain seq x y z
N MET A 1 4.97 30.81 29.52
CA MET A 1 4.29 29.57 29.12
C MET A 1 5.40 28.53 28.93
N SER A 2 5.58 27.61 29.87
CA SER A 2 6.65 26.61 29.83
C SER A 2 6.20 25.43 28.98
N ILE A 3 6.97 25.12 27.94
CA ILE A 3 6.73 23.94 27.09
C ILE A 3 7.38 22.74 27.78
N GLU A 4 6.57 21.73 28.09
CA GLU A 4 7.01 20.49 28.74
C GLU A 4 7.25 19.44 27.64
N TYR A 5 8.49 18.98 27.49
CA TYR A 5 8.85 17.99 26.49
C TYR A 5 8.65 16.57 27.06
N LYS A 6 7.87 15.74 26.37
CA LYS A 6 7.74 14.31 26.68
C LYS A 6 8.70 13.50 25.80
N PHE A 7 9.68 12.87 26.45
CA PHE A 7 10.63 11.98 25.79
C PHE A 7 10.13 10.55 25.88
N ASN A 8 9.98 9.86 24.75
CA ASN A 8 9.76 8.42 24.73
C ASN A 8 11.05 7.73 24.27
N LEU A 9 11.66 6.97 25.18
CA LEU A 9 12.79 6.11 24.86
C LEU A 9 12.26 4.82 24.22
N VAL A 10 12.66 4.52 23.00
CA VAL A 10 12.43 3.21 22.38
C VAL A 10 13.76 2.49 22.32
N CYS A 11 13.91 1.44 23.14
CA CYS A 11 15.11 0.61 23.16
C CYS A 11 14.98 -0.52 22.15
N TRP A 12 15.89 -0.58 21.19
CA TRP A 12 16.18 -1.78 20.41
C TRP A 12 17.66 -2.12 20.64
N HIS A 13 17.90 -3.32 21.17
CA HIS A 13 19.20 -4.01 21.30
C HIS A 13 20.44 -3.09 21.16
N ASP A 14 20.79 -2.47 22.29
CA ASP A 14 21.99 -1.68 22.59
C ASP A 14 22.15 -0.25 22.06
N ILE A 15 21.09 0.41 21.57
CA ILE A 15 21.13 1.87 21.37
C ILE A 15 19.83 2.54 21.85
N SER A 16 19.97 3.54 22.73
CA SER A 16 18.90 4.48 23.07
C SER A 16 18.81 5.56 21.99
N VAL A 17 17.75 5.51 21.17
CA VAL A 17 17.43 6.62 20.26
C VAL A 17 16.50 7.59 20.98
N LEU A 18 16.95 8.83 21.17
CA LEU A 18 16.14 9.90 21.75
C LEU A 18 15.13 10.38 20.70
N ILE A 19 13.88 9.92 20.80
CA ILE A 19 12.78 10.41 19.98
C ILE A 19 12.13 11.58 20.72
N ILE A 20 12.30 12.78 20.17
CA ILE A 20 11.61 13.98 20.66
C ILE A 20 10.18 13.94 20.10
N ASN A 21 9.22 13.52 20.93
CA ASN A 21 7.82 13.71 20.62
C ASN A 21 7.44 15.14 21.02
N SER A 22 7.49 16.06 20.07
CA SER A 22 6.66 17.25 20.16
C SER A 22 5.69 17.21 19.00
N GLU A 23 4.41 17.45 19.28
CA GLU A 23 3.33 17.54 18.28
C GLU A 23 3.57 18.67 17.26
N GLU A 24 4.69 19.41 17.35
CA GLU A 24 5.05 20.53 16.47
C GLU A 24 6.50 20.51 15.92
N ALA A 25 7.25 19.40 15.99
CA ALA A 25 8.64 19.36 15.50
C ALA A 25 8.75 19.10 13.99
N ASN A 26 8.30 20.06 13.18
CA ASN A 26 8.77 20.25 11.81
C ASN A 26 9.99 21.18 11.82
N TYR A 27 11.16 20.73 12.28
CA TYR A 27 12.41 21.47 12.01
C TYR A 27 13.60 20.57 11.69
N PHE A 28 14.26 20.97 10.61
CA PHE A 28 15.34 20.34 9.86
C PHE A 28 16.65 20.14 10.66
N TYR A 29 17.39 19.09 10.32
CA TYR A 29 18.85 19.16 10.21
C TYR A 29 19.30 18.67 8.83
N ASN A 30 20.27 19.40 8.28
CA ASN A 30 20.56 19.60 6.86
C ASN A 30 21.89 18.95 6.49
N THR A 31 21.92 18.12 5.42
CA THR A 31 22.98 18.04 4.40
C THR A 31 22.43 17.22 3.23
N GLY A 32 21.94 17.90 2.19
CA GLY A 32 21.39 17.30 0.97
C GLY A 32 19.88 17.52 0.88
N GLN A 33 19.46 18.36 -0.07
CA GLN A 33 18.06 18.69 -0.33
C GLN A 33 17.21 17.43 -0.54
N ILE A 34 16.47 17.05 0.50
CA ILE A 34 15.26 16.24 0.38
C ILE A 34 14.13 17.22 0.65
N CYS A 35 13.41 17.60 -0.41
CA CYS A 35 12.10 18.21 -0.26
C CYS A 35 11.19 17.13 0.33
N ILE A 36 11.12 17.06 1.65
CA ILE A 36 10.11 16.26 2.34
C ILE A 36 8.82 17.05 2.17
N ASP A 37 8.06 16.73 1.12
CA ASP A 37 6.61 16.86 1.25
C ASP A 37 6.27 15.95 2.45
N PRO A 38 5.77 16.47 3.59
CA PRO A 38 5.58 15.67 4.81
C PRO A 38 4.68 14.45 4.61
N MET A 39 4.07 14.29 3.44
CA MET A 39 3.17 13.20 3.06
C MET A 39 3.79 12.14 2.13
N SER A 40 4.98 12.35 1.55
CA SER A 40 5.58 11.37 0.62
C SER A 40 7.10 11.17 0.82
N PHE A 41 7.49 9.90 0.94
CA PHE A 41 8.88 9.45 1.04
C PHE A 41 9.29 8.69 -0.21
N LYS A 42 10.52 8.91 -0.71
CA LYS A 42 11.08 8.24 -1.89
C LYS A 42 12.54 7.87 -1.67
N CYS A 43 12.94 6.66 -2.05
CA CYS A 43 14.34 6.23 -2.06
C CYS A 43 14.60 5.12 -3.08
N PHE A 44 15.87 4.81 -3.35
CA PHE A 44 16.27 3.73 -4.24
C PHE A 44 16.85 2.57 -3.43
N VAL A 45 16.15 1.45 -3.42
CA VAL A 45 16.42 0.31 -2.52
C VAL A 45 16.42 -1.01 -3.26
N GLN A 46 16.94 -2.04 -2.60
CA GLN A 46 16.86 -3.42 -3.06
C GLN A 46 15.66 -4.11 -2.42
N ILE A 47 14.73 -4.59 -3.25
CA ILE A 47 13.52 -5.30 -2.83
C ILE A 47 13.62 -6.77 -3.21
N SER A 48 13.18 -7.63 -2.31
CA SER A 48 12.86 -9.03 -2.59
C SER A 48 11.40 -9.30 -2.30
N LEU A 49 10.75 -10.04 -3.19
CA LEU A 49 9.39 -10.54 -3.06
C LEU A 49 9.43 -12.08 -2.97
N PRO A 50 8.43 -12.72 -2.33
CA PRO A 50 8.27 -14.17 -2.33
C PRO A 50 8.34 -14.78 -3.74
N PRO A 51 8.79 -16.04 -3.85
CA PRO A 51 9.07 -16.98 -2.76
C PRO A 51 10.51 -16.91 -2.20
N SER A 52 11.36 -15.98 -2.67
CA SER A 52 12.80 -16.04 -2.36
C SER A 52 13.29 -14.75 -1.68
N PRO A 53 13.47 -14.74 -0.33
CA PRO A 53 13.89 -13.57 0.45
C PRO A 53 15.33 -13.11 0.15
N THR A 54 16.07 -13.86 -0.66
CA THR A 54 17.48 -13.61 -1.01
C THR A 54 17.68 -13.11 -2.44
N LYS A 55 16.64 -13.13 -3.29
CA LYS A 55 16.69 -12.61 -4.66
C LYS A 55 16.23 -11.17 -4.69
N PHE A 56 17.20 -10.26 -4.72
CA PHE A 56 16.96 -8.82 -4.70
C PHE A 56 17.03 -8.20 -6.09
N GLU A 57 16.13 -7.25 -6.32
CA GLU A 57 16.16 -6.36 -7.47
C GLU A 57 16.05 -4.92 -6.99
N SER A 58 16.65 -3.99 -7.74
CA SER A 58 16.60 -2.58 -7.37
C SER A 58 15.32 -1.90 -7.85
N TYR A 59 14.74 -1.06 -7.00
CA TYR A 59 13.53 -0.29 -7.26
C TYR A 59 13.62 1.11 -6.66
N TRP A 60 12.92 2.04 -7.30
CA TRP A 60 12.45 3.27 -6.68
C TRP A 60 11.24 2.95 -5.81
N LEU A 61 11.42 3.02 -4.50
CA LEU A 61 10.36 2.90 -3.51
C LEU A 61 9.76 4.28 -3.27
N LYS A 62 8.43 4.35 -3.29
CA LYS A 62 7.67 5.53 -2.88
C LYS A 62 6.59 5.12 -1.88
N ILE A 63 6.60 5.77 -0.71
CA ILE A 63 5.51 5.73 0.29
C ILE A 63 4.77 7.07 0.19
N ASP A 64 3.47 7.03 -0.03
CA ASP A 64 2.64 8.22 -0.27
C ASP A 64 1.25 8.04 0.32
N GLY A 65 0.94 8.77 1.40
CA GLY A 65 -0.24 8.49 2.21
C GLY A 65 -0.26 7.04 2.73
N LEU A 66 -1.25 6.25 2.31
CA LEU A 66 -1.38 4.83 2.64
C LEU A 66 -0.81 3.89 1.55
N TRP A 67 -0.09 4.41 0.56
CA TRP A 67 0.36 3.62 -0.58
C TRP A 67 1.84 3.29 -0.52
N PHE A 68 2.16 2.03 -0.76
CA PHE A 68 3.51 1.57 -1.04
C PHE A 68 3.62 1.27 -2.52
N SER A 69 4.63 1.84 -3.18
CA SER A 69 4.80 1.69 -4.61
C SER A 69 6.26 1.47 -5.00
N LEU A 70 6.47 0.61 -6.00
CA LEU A 70 7.78 0.28 -6.52
C LEU A 70 7.82 0.51 -8.03
N SER A 71 8.87 1.18 -8.51
CA SER A 71 9.10 1.41 -9.94
C SER A 71 10.55 1.09 -10.33
N LYS A 72 10.75 0.57 -11.55
CA LYS A 72 12.09 0.39 -12.11
C LYS A 72 12.76 1.70 -12.53
N LYS A 73 11.98 2.77 -12.72
CA LYS A 73 12.46 4.06 -13.23
C LYS A 73 11.95 5.20 -12.34
N PHE A 74 12.80 6.19 -12.12
CA PHE A 74 12.43 7.39 -11.37
C PHE A 74 11.24 8.08 -12.05
N ASP A 75 10.24 8.44 -11.24
CA ASP A 75 9.04 9.19 -11.68
C ASP A 75 8.24 8.54 -12.83
N LYS A 76 8.33 7.21 -12.97
CA LYS A 76 7.43 6.42 -13.81
C LYS A 76 6.33 5.79 -12.98
N GLN A 77 5.27 5.36 -13.67
CA GLN A 77 4.21 4.61 -13.01
C GLN A 77 4.78 3.39 -12.28
N PRO A 78 4.25 3.07 -11.09
CA PRO A 78 4.70 1.90 -10.36
C PRO A 78 4.48 0.61 -11.18
N GLN A 79 5.37 -0.35 -10.99
CA GLN A 79 5.14 -1.75 -11.36
C GLN A 79 4.31 -2.45 -10.27
N PHE A 80 4.58 -2.11 -9.01
CA PHE A 80 3.86 -2.62 -7.86
C PHE A 80 3.22 -1.49 -7.08
N LEU A 81 1.97 -1.68 -6.67
CA LEU A 81 1.19 -0.73 -5.89
C LEU A 81 0.37 -1.51 -4.84
N PHE A 82 0.65 -1.27 -3.57
CA PHE A 82 0.01 -1.97 -2.45
C PHE A 82 -0.56 -0.95 -1.45
N PRO A 83 -1.75 -1.19 -0.89
CA PRO A 83 -2.22 -0.46 0.27
C PRO A 83 -1.45 -0.90 1.53
N LEU A 84 -0.97 0.05 2.32
CA LEU A 84 -0.23 -0.17 3.57
C LEU A 84 -1.18 -0.37 4.76
N GLN A 85 -1.80 -1.53 4.82
CA GLN A 85 -2.36 -2.06 6.06
C GLN A 85 -1.34 -3.02 6.67
N ILE A 86 -0.39 -2.49 7.44
CA ILE A 86 0.76 -3.22 7.97
C ILE A 86 0.30 -4.21 9.05
N GLN A 87 0.65 -5.48 8.86
CA GLN A 87 0.49 -6.56 9.82
C GLN A 87 1.77 -6.82 10.62
N SER A 88 2.93 -6.83 9.95
CA SER A 88 4.25 -6.93 10.61
C SER A 88 5.27 -5.99 9.94
N LEU A 89 6.14 -5.41 10.77
CA LEU A 89 7.26 -4.58 10.34
C LEU A 89 8.45 -4.81 11.27
N GLU A 90 9.42 -5.60 10.80
CA GLU A 90 10.50 -6.15 11.63
C GLU A 90 11.86 -6.07 10.93
N SER A 91 12.94 -6.32 11.67
CA SER A 91 14.27 -6.52 11.07
C SER A 91 14.30 -7.86 10.32
N ALA A 92 14.96 -7.88 9.16
CA ALA A 92 15.00 -9.07 8.30
C ALA A 92 16.41 -9.63 8.07
N GLU A 93 17.37 -9.32 8.96
CA GLU A 93 18.78 -9.64 8.72
C GLU A 93 19.02 -11.16 8.66
N LYS A 94 18.23 -11.94 9.40
CA LYS A 94 18.34 -13.40 9.44
C LYS A 94 17.81 -14.03 8.15
N GLU A 95 16.67 -13.57 7.67
CA GLU A 95 15.96 -14.08 6.50
C GLU A 95 16.68 -13.69 5.20
N THR A 96 17.18 -12.46 5.15
CA THR A 96 17.81 -11.89 3.95
C THR A 96 19.32 -12.10 3.89
N GLN A 97 19.96 -12.41 5.03
CA GLN A 97 21.41 -12.43 5.20
C GLN A 97 22.09 -11.09 4.87
N LYS A 98 21.34 -9.99 4.94
CA LYS A 98 21.82 -8.64 4.68
C LYS A 98 21.57 -7.75 5.89
N LEU A 99 22.58 -6.98 6.28
CA LEU A 99 22.43 -5.89 7.23
C LEU A 99 21.50 -4.82 6.67
N ASN A 100 20.93 -3.99 7.56
CA ASN A 100 20.04 -2.89 7.17
C ASN A 100 18.89 -3.43 6.30
N SER A 101 18.15 -4.38 6.85
CA SER A 101 17.05 -5.05 6.17
C SER A 101 15.77 -5.00 6.99
N LEU A 102 14.65 -4.80 6.30
CA LEU A 102 13.30 -4.76 6.88
C LEU A 102 12.43 -5.80 6.22
N PHE A 103 11.61 -6.45 7.03
CA PHE A 103 10.49 -7.28 6.60
C PHE A 103 9.21 -6.49 6.79
N LEU A 104 8.41 -6.39 5.73
CA LEU A 104 7.10 -5.77 5.72
C LEU A 104 6.07 -6.82 5.29
N GLU A 105 5.08 -7.07 6.13
CA GLU A 105 3.92 -7.88 5.83
C GLU A 105 2.67 -7.01 5.90
N THR A 106 1.87 -6.99 4.82
CA THR A 106 0.54 -6.36 4.84
C THR A 106 -0.51 -7.37 5.29
N SER A 107 -1.65 -6.89 5.78
CA SER A 107 -2.77 -7.73 6.19
C SER A 107 -3.33 -8.60 5.08
N GLU A 108 -4.09 -9.62 5.47
CA GLU A 108 -4.85 -10.51 4.57
C GLU A 108 -5.82 -9.72 3.67
N PHE A 109 -6.50 -8.71 4.20
CA PHE A 109 -7.45 -7.87 3.45
C PHE A 109 -6.78 -7.08 2.32
N SER A 110 -5.55 -6.65 2.55
CA SER A 110 -4.69 -5.98 1.57
C SER A 110 -3.90 -6.92 0.66
N GLY A 111 -4.11 -8.24 0.76
CA GLY A 111 -3.49 -9.24 -0.11
C GLY A 111 -2.26 -9.97 0.44
N ASN A 112 -1.96 -9.84 1.73
CA ASN A 112 -0.85 -10.54 2.41
C ASN A 112 0.50 -10.43 1.68
N HIS A 113 0.87 -9.21 1.29
CA HIS A 113 2.13 -8.94 0.62
C HIS A 113 3.29 -9.01 1.62
N LYS A 114 4.22 -9.92 1.36
CA LYS A 114 5.50 -10.06 2.06
C LYS A 114 6.58 -9.38 1.25
N ILE A 115 7.29 -8.43 1.85
CA ILE A 115 8.25 -7.57 1.15
C ILE A 115 9.50 -7.46 2.01
N TYR A 116 10.65 -7.78 1.44
CA TYR A 116 11.95 -7.59 2.08
C TYR A 116 12.64 -6.38 1.46
N ILE A 117 12.99 -5.41 2.28
CA ILE A 117 13.59 -4.14 1.87
C ILE A 117 15.01 -4.08 2.41
N THR A 118 15.98 -3.78 1.56
CA THR A 118 17.38 -3.64 1.97
C THR A 118 17.99 -2.38 1.38
N SER A 119 18.83 -1.71 2.17
CA SER A 119 19.64 -0.57 1.72
C SER A 119 21.07 -0.72 2.21
N THR A 120 22.02 -0.17 1.47
CA THR A 120 23.41 -0.07 1.93
C THR A 120 23.58 1.00 3.01
N ASN A 121 22.58 1.87 3.20
CA ASN A 121 22.63 2.97 4.16
C ASN A 121 21.68 2.71 5.35
N ARG A 122 22.25 2.63 6.56
CA ARG A 122 21.49 2.45 7.80
C ARG A 122 20.48 3.59 8.03
N LEU A 123 20.84 4.82 7.72
CA LEU A 123 19.93 5.97 7.88
C LEU A 123 18.72 5.86 6.96
N GLU A 124 18.91 5.34 5.75
CA GLU A 124 17.82 5.15 4.78
C GLU A 124 16.81 4.11 5.27
N ILE A 125 17.27 3.00 5.85
CA ILE A 125 16.38 2.01 6.48
C ILE A 125 15.60 2.58 7.65
N ILE A 126 16.24 3.40 8.50
CA ILE A 126 15.54 4.07 9.61
C ILE A 126 14.45 5.00 9.07
N GLN A 127 14.74 5.75 8.00
CA GLN A 127 13.76 6.63 7.36
C GLN A 127 12.61 5.85 6.71
N ILE A 128 12.89 4.72 6.05
CA ILE A 128 11.86 3.82 5.50
C ILE A 128 10.95 3.30 6.62
N TYR A 129 11.55 2.82 7.72
CA TYR A 129 10.80 2.34 8.88
C TYR A 129 9.86 3.41 9.45
N GLN A 130 10.37 4.64 9.64
CA GLN A 130 9.56 5.77 10.11
C GLN A 130 8.44 6.13 9.12
N ALA A 131 8.74 6.14 7.81
CA ALA A 131 7.74 6.41 6.78
C ALA A 131 6.62 5.37 6.77
N LEU A 132 6.95 4.08 6.93
CA LEU A 132 5.97 2.99 7.04
C LEU A 132 5.11 3.11 8.31
N GLN A 133 5.71 3.43 9.45
CA GLN A 133 4.96 3.67 10.69
C GLN A 133 4.01 4.86 10.56
N ASN A 134 4.44 5.95 9.93
CA ASN A 134 3.60 7.12 9.70
C ASN A 134 2.46 6.81 8.72
N ALA A 135 2.72 6.04 7.67
CA ALA A 135 1.70 5.54 6.75
C ALA A 135 0.66 4.68 7.48
N GLN A 136 1.08 3.79 8.38
CA GLN A 136 0.14 2.98 9.19
C GLN A 136 -0.71 3.84 10.13
N LYS A 137 -0.11 4.84 10.80
CA LYS A 137 -0.87 5.79 11.62
C LYS A 137 -1.91 6.51 10.78
N ARG A 138 -1.53 6.93 9.57
CA ARG A 138 -2.43 7.61 8.64
C ARG A 138 -3.56 6.70 8.18
N PHE A 139 -3.26 5.45 7.83
CA PHE A 139 -4.26 4.43 7.49
C PHE A 139 -5.31 4.31 8.60
N ASN A 140 -4.89 4.23 9.86
CA ASN A 140 -5.81 4.12 10.99
C ASN A 140 -6.70 5.37 11.14
N LEU A 141 -6.15 6.57 10.92
CA LEU A 141 -6.91 7.82 10.96
C LEU A 141 -7.94 7.92 9.83
N ASP A 142 -7.52 7.63 8.59
CA ASP A 142 -8.39 7.69 7.42
C ASP A 142 -9.50 6.62 7.51
N MET A 143 -9.20 5.43 8.07
CA MET A 143 -10.19 4.39 8.35
C MET A 143 -11.20 4.84 9.42
N ALA A 144 -10.75 5.52 10.47
CA ALA A 144 -11.64 6.07 11.50
C ALA A 144 -12.57 7.16 10.93
N ASP A 145 -12.06 8.05 10.07
CA ASP A 145 -12.89 9.07 9.40
C ASP A 145 -13.89 8.41 8.43
N HIS A 146 -13.48 7.37 7.70
CA HIS A 146 -14.36 6.59 6.83
C HIS A 146 -15.55 5.98 7.60
N ASN A 147 -15.33 5.50 8.82
CA ASN A 147 -16.38 4.97 9.67
C ASN A 147 -17.39 6.03 10.12
N GLN A 148 -16.97 7.29 10.22
CA GLN A 148 -17.84 8.41 10.60
C GLN A 148 -18.56 9.03 9.39
N LYS A 149 -17.87 9.11 8.23
CA LYS A 149 -18.33 9.79 7.02
C LYS A 149 -18.29 8.85 5.82
N ARG A 150 -19.05 7.77 5.91
CA ARG A 150 -19.07 6.77 4.85
C ARG A 150 -19.76 7.32 3.60
N GLU A 151 -19.02 7.39 2.49
CA GLU A 151 -19.63 7.72 1.19
C GLU A 151 -20.73 6.69 0.87
N PRO A 152 -21.93 7.13 0.44
CA PRO A 152 -23.08 6.24 0.29
C PRO A 152 -23.00 5.36 -0.96
N ASN A 153 -22.37 5.82 -2.04
CA ASN A 153 -22.15 5.08 -3.28
C ASN A 153 -21.20 5.85 -4.21
N PHE A 154 -20.56 5.12 -5.12
CA PHE A 154 -19.86 5.71 -6.26
C PHE A 154 -19.71 4.69 -7.40
N ASP A 155 -19.47 5.22 -8.59
CA ASP A 155 -19.34 4.43 -9.81
C ASP A 155 -17.89 4.42 -10.29
N ILE A 156 -17.44 3.27 -10.78
CA ILE A 156 -16.12 3.10 -11.36
C ILE A 156 -16.20 2.52 -12.75
N GLU A 157 -15.66 3.27 -13.71
CA GLU A 157 -15.40 2.77 -15.05
C GLU A 157 -14.23 1.79 -15.04
N TYR A 158 -14.41 0.65 -15.70
CA TYR A 158 -13.36 -0.32 -15.95
C TYR A 158 -13.45 -0.88 -17.38
N GLU A 159 -12.33 -1.37 -17.89
CA GLU A 159 -12.23 -1.97 -19.22
C GLU A 159 -12.36 -3.50 -19.12
N VAL A 160 -13.26 -4.07 -19.91
CA VAL A 160 -13.33 -5.50 -20.20
C VAL A 160 -12.69 -5.72 -21.57
N SER A 161 -11.64 -6.53 -21.61
CA SER A 161 -11.06 -7.00 -22.86
C SER A 161 -11.65 -8.37 -23.20
N SER A 162 -12.36 -8.49 -24.31
CA SER A 162 -12.85 -9.78 -24.83
C SER A 162 -12.08 -10.16 -26.10
N GLY A 163 -11.55 -11.40 -26.16
CA GLY A 163 -10.97 -12.00 -27.37
C GLY A 163 -9.44 -12.04 -27.44
N PHE A 164 -8.90 -12.94 -28.27
CA PHE A 164 -7.47 -13.29 -28.40
C PHE A 164 -6.54 -12.14 -28.88
N MET A 165 -7.06 -10.96 -29.21
CA MET A 165 -6.26 -9.82 -29.73
C MET A 165 -6.50 -8.48 -29.02
N ASN A 166 -7.24 -8.42 -27.90
CA ASN A 166 -7.56 -7.14 -27.20
C ASN A 166 -8.14 -6.02 -28.12
N MET A 167 -8.72 -6.36 -29.28
CA MET A 167 -9.16 -5.35 -30.27
C MET A 167 -10.46 -4.65 -29.86
N ASN A 168 -11.28 -5.27 -29.00
CA ASN A 168 -12.50 -4.68 -28.49
C ASN A 168 -12.39 -4.48 -26.98
N LYS A 169 -12.05 -3.25 -26.58
CA LYS A 169 -12.16 -2.80 -25.19
C LYS A 169 -13.56 -2.26 -24.97
N GLN A 170 -14.34 -2.95 -24.17
CA GLN A 170 -15.64 -2.44 -23.74
C GLN A 170 -15.48 -1.72 -22.40
N LYS A 171 -15.96 -0.48 -22.34
CA LYS A 171 -16.10 0.23 -21.07
C LYS A 171 -17.34 -0.27 -20.35
N SER A 172 -17.16 -0.55 -19.07
CA SER A 172 -18.19 -1.07 -18.17
C SER A 172 -18.16 -0.27 -16.87
N VAL A 173 -19.28 -0.23 -16.16
CA VAL A 173 -19.40 0.50 -14.89
C VAL A 173 -19.65 -0.49 -13.76
N MET A 174 -18.85 -0.36 -12.70
CA MET A 174 -19.02 -1.03 -11.43
C MET A 174 -19.67 -0.06 -10.45
N HIS A 175 -20.83 -0.44 -9.91
CA HIS A 175 -21.50 0.35 -8.87
C HIS A 175 -21.09 -0.16 -7.50
N VAL A 176 -20.53 0.70 -6.66
CA VAL A 176 -20.00 0.33 -5.35
C VAL A 176 -20.85 0.99 -4.27
N THR A 177 -21.33 0.18 -3.34
CA THR A 177 -22.11 0.61 -2.17
C THR A 177 -21.45 0.10 -0.88
N PRO A 178 -21.87 0.60 0.29
CA PRO A 178 -21.42 0.07 1.58
C PRO A 178 -21.68 -1.43 1.78
N GLN A 179 -22.68 -2.00 1.09
CA GLN A 179 -23.14 -3.37 1.27
C GLN A 179 -22.74 -4.29 0.13
N SER A 180 -22.47 -3.77 -1.07
CA SER A 180 -22.27 -4.58 -2.26
C SER A 180 -21.43 -3.92 -3.35
N ILE A 181 -20.95 -4.76 -4.26
CA ILE A 181 -20.36 -4.38 -5.54
C ILE A 181 -21.25 -4.98 -6.63
N THR A 182 -21.79 -4.16 -7.53
CA THR A 182 -22.59 -4.62 -8.66
C THR A 182 -21.75 -4.54 -9.93
N PHE A 183 -21.59 -5.70 -10.58
CA PHE A 183 -20.96 -5.81 -11.89
C PHE A 183 -22.00 -5.62 -13.02
N PRO A 184 -21.59 -5.27 -14.26
CA PRO A 184 -22.47 -4.99 -15.39
C PRO A 184 -23.36 -6.15 -15.84
N ASP A 185 -23.00 -7.39 -15.49
CA ASP A 185 -23.83 -8.59 -15.68
C ASP A 185 -24.95 -8.68 -14.63
N ASN A 186 -25.18 -7.62 -13.86
CA ASN A 186 -26.04 -7.56 -12.68
C ASN A 186 -25.67 -8.59 -11.60
N LYS A 187 -24.46 -9.15 -11.63
CA LYS A 187 -23.96 -9.98 -10.54
C LYS A 187 -23.70 -9.05 -9.35
N LEU A 188 -24.58 -9.13 -8.37
CA LEU A 188 -24.42 -8.47 -7.08
C LEU A 188 -23.50 -9.32 -6.21
N VAL A 189 -22.41 -8.75 -5.75
CA VAL A 189 -21.50 -9.38 -4.79
C VAL A 189 -21.62 -8.66 -3.46
N SER A 190 -21.94 -9.40 -2.40
CA SER A 190 -21.96 -8.84 -1.06
C SER A 190 -20.55 -8.43 -0.67
N MET A 191 -20.44 -7.28 -0.03
CA MET A 191 -19.17 -6.82 0.51
C MET A 191 -18.62 -7.75 1.61
N ARG A 192 -19.46 -8.65 2.16
CA ARG A 192 -19.06 -9.72 3.08
C ARG A 192 -18.32 -10.87 2.40
N ASP A 193 -18.51 -11.02 1.10
CA ASP A 193 -17.87 -12.09 0.32
C ASP A 193 -16.53 -11.63 -0.24
N VAL A 194 -16.18 -10.34 -0.10
CA VAL A 194 -14.84 -9.84 -0.45
C VAL A 194 -13.83 -10.28 0.60
N VAL A 195 -12.88 -11.12 0.20
CA VAL A 195 -11.81 -11.66 1.05
C VAL A 195 -10.61 -10.72 1.04
N SER A 196 -10.18 -10.27 -0.14
CA SER A 196 -9.05 -9.35 -0.27
C SER A 196 -9.18 -8.49 -1.52
N ILE A 197 -8.50 -7.34 -1.49
CA ILE A 197 -8.44 -6.41 -2.61
C ILE A 197 -7.03 -5.83 -2.76
N SER A 198 -6.50 -5.87 -3.98
CA SER A 198 -5.14 -5.38 -4.27
C SER A 198 -5.03 -4.85 -5.70
N ALA A 199 -3.91 -4.18 -5.98
CA ALA A 199 -3.57 -3.71 -7.32
C ALA A 199 -2.34 -4.44 -7.87
N LYS A 200 -2.34 -4.62 -9.19
CA LYS A 200 -1.16 -5.01 -9.95
C LYS A 200 -1.06 -4.09 -11.17
N GLN A 201 0.12 -3.55 -11.47
CA GLN A 201 0.31 -2.84 -12.73
C GLN A 201 0.98 -3.75 -13.75
N ASN A 202 0.57 -3.60 -15.01
CA ASN A 202 1.19 -4.31 -16.13
C ASN A 202 2.34 -3.47 -16.70
N ASP A 203 3.55 -4.02 -16.62
CA ASP A 203 4.79 -3.40 -17.09
C ASP A 203 4.77 -2.98 -18.55
N ASN A 204 3.99 -3.67 -19.38
CA ASN A 204 4.02 -3.49 -20.82
C ASN A 204 3.14 -2.34 -21.31
N ASN A 205 2.10 -1.96 -20.58
CA ASN A 205 1.10 -1.01 -21.06
C ASN A 205 0.61 0.00 -20.04
N CYS A 206 1.22 0.07 -18.85
CA CYS A 206 0.86 1.03 -17.79
C CYS A 206 -0.62 0.94 -17.36
N GLN A 207 -1.29 -0.18 -17.64
CA GLN A 207 -2.66 -0.37 -17.18
C GLN A 207 -2.66 -0.79 -15.71
N HIS A 208 -3.57 -0.20 -14.94
CA HIS A 208 -3.81 -0.59 -13.56
C HIS A 208 -4.82 -1.73 -13.53
N LYS A 209 -4.42 -2.87 -12.96
CA LYS A 209 -5.30 -4.00 -12.74
C LYS A 209 -5.71 -4.04 -11.28
N LEU A 210 -7.00 -4.18 -11.06
CA LEU A 210 -7.58 -4.48 -9.77
C LEU A 210 -7.74 -5.98 -9.63
N HIS A 211 -7.28 -6.54 -8.52
CA HIS A 211 -7.55 -7.92 -8.11
C HIS A 211 -8.52 -7.90 -6.94
N ILE A 212 -9.66 -8.56 -7.09
CA ILE A 212 -10.62 -8.79 -6.01
C ILE A 212 -10.75 -10.29 -5.81
N THR A 213 -10.47 -10.77 -4.61
CA THR A 213 -10.73 -12.15 -4.21
C THR A 213 -12.08 -12.23 -3.53
N LEU A 214 -12.93 -13.12 -4.04
CA LEU A 214 -14.29 -13.31 -3.57
C LEU A 214 -14.45 -14.72 -3.03
N ARG A 215 -15.24 -14.87 -1.96
CA ARG A 215 -15.70 -16.16 -1.46
C ARG A 215 -16.81 -16.67 -2.37
N GLU A 216 -16.59 -17.82 -3.01
CA GLU A 216 -17.55 -18.47 -3.90
C GLU A 216 -17.90 -19.89 -3.38
N GLU A 217 -18.99 -20.47 -3.88
CA GLU A 217 -19.37 -21.86 -3.55
C GLU A 217 -18.29 -22.83 -4.08
N GLY A 218 -17.46 -23.35 -3.18
CA GLY A 218 -16.35 -24.25 -3.52
C GLY A 218 -14.95 -23.68 -3.30
N GLY A 219 -14.82 -22.42 -2.86
CA GLY A 219 -13.54 -21.81 -2.51
C GLY A 219 -13.45 -20.33 -2.87
N ASP A 220 -12.26 -19.77 -2.79
CA ASP A 220 -12.02 -18.37 -3.12
C ASP A 220 -11.70 -18.20 -4.61
N GLY A 221 -12.43 -17.31 -5.30
CA GLY A 221 -12.26 -16.97 -6.71
C GLY A 221 -11.69 -15.56 -6.89
N MET A 222 -10.62 -15.41 -7.68
CA MET A 222 -10.03 -14.11 -8.00
C MET A 222 -10.60 -13.55 -9.31
N LYS A 223 -11.07 -12.30 -9.26
CA LYS A 223 -11.45 -11.53 -10.44
C LYS A 223 -10.47 -10.40 -10.71
N GLU A 224 -10.14 -10.19 -11.99
CA GLU A 224 -9.24 -9.14 -12.46
C GLU A 224 -9.99 -8.12 -13.32
N PHE A 225 -9.82 -6.83 -13.04
CA PHE A 225 -10.42 -5.73 -13.80
C PHE A 225 -9.36 -4.72 -14.19
N THR A 226 -9.47 -4.12 -15.38
CA THR A 226 -8.57 -3.02 -15.77
C THR A 226 -9.22 -1.69 -15.47
N ILE A 227 -8.61 -0.89 -14.57
CA ILE A 227 -9.08 0.46 -14.23
C ILE A 227 -8.11 1.47 -14.87
N PRO A 228 -8.54 2.28 -15.85
CA PRO A 228 -7.63 3.18 -16.56
C PRO A 228 -7.02 4.28 -15.68
N GLU A 229 -7.79 4.80 -14.72
CA GLU A 229 -7.39 5.92 -13.88
C GLU A 229 -6.88 5.45 -12.53
N LYS A 230 -5.60 5.75 -12.21
CA LYS A 230 -4.98 5.42 -10.93
C LYS A 230 -5.80 5.92 -9.73
N ALA A 231 -6.27 7.17 -9.78
CA ALA A 231 -7.02 7.76 -8.66
C ALA A 231 -8.34 7.01 -8.37
N LYS A 232 -9.02 6.51 -9.42
CA LYS A 232 -10.22 5.68 -9.27
C LYS A 232 -9.89 4.31 -8.69
N LEU A 233 -8.78 3.70 -9.12
CA LEU A 233 -8.29 2.44 -8.54
C LEU A 233 -7.99 2.63 -7.05
N GLU A 234 -7.22 3.65 -6.69
CA GLU A 234 -6.86 3.95 -5.30
C GLU A 234 -8.10 4.18 -4.45
N LYS A 235 -9.05 5.01 -4.94
CA LYS A 235 -10.34 5.23 -4.28
C LYS A 235 -11.10 3.92 -4.04
N LEU A 236 -11.19 3.04 -5.04
CA LEU A 236 -11.89 1.75 -4.92
C LEU A 236 -11.29 0.87 -3.84
N ILE A 237 -9.97 0.68 -3.91
CA ILE A 237 -9.24 -0.19 -3.01
C ILE A 237 -9.38 0.35 -1.59
N THR A 238 -9.13 1.63 -1.36
CA THR A 238 -9.28 2.26 -0.04
C THR A 238 -10.70 2.07 0.51
N TYR A 239 -11.72 2.34 -0.32
CA TYR A 239 -13.11 2.21 0.11
C TYR A 239 -13.48 0.78 0.52
N VAL A 240 -13.15 -0.21 -0.32
CA VAL A 240 -13.44 -1.62 -0.05
C VAL A 240 -12.63 -2.10 1.14
N LEU A 241 -11.34 -1.76 1.20
CA LEU A 241 -10.43 -2.17 2.27
C LEU A 241 -10.90 -1.65 3.63
N PHE A 242 -11.26 -0.37 3.73
CA PHE A 242 -11.81 0.19 4.96
C PHE A 242 -13.15 -0.44 5.30
N THR A 243 -14.01 -0.65 4.31
CA THR A 243 -15.30 -1.29 4.51
C THR A 243 -15.19 -2.72 5.06
N ILE A 244 -14.24 -3.52 4.59
CA ILE A 244 -14.07 -4.91 5.07
C ILE A 244 -13.27 -4.98 6.38
N SER A 245 -12.37 -4.03 6.64
CA SER A 245 -11.57 -3.97 7.87
C SER A 245 -12.35 -3.52 9.10
N CYS A 246 -13.52 -2.89 8.91
CA CYS A 246 -14.35 -2.37 10.01
C CYS A 246 -15.44 -3.35 10.48
N LYS A 247 -15.38 -4.60 10.03
CA LYS A 247 -16.24 -5.69 10.49
C LYS A 247 -15.59 -6.45 11.63
#